data_AF-A0A927YF34-F1
#
_entry.id   AF-A0A927YF34-F1
#
_cell.length_a   1.000
_cell.length_b   1.000
_cell.length_c   1.000
_cell.angle_alpha   90.00
_cell.angle_beta   90.00
_cell.angle_gamma   90.00
#
_symmetry.space_group_name_H-M   'P 1'
#
loop_
_entity.id
_entity.type
_entity.pdbx_description
1 polymer ?
#
loop_
_entity_poly.entity_id
_entity_poly.type
_entity_poly.pdbx_seq_one_letter_code
_entity_poly.pdbx_strand_id
1 'polypeptide(L)'
;MEMTAFWENSFWQNNKEMIFAVALLVGLILLWRIALYIKFTWYRFMSMKRVDAMEGTEFEEYLAYLFRRDGYRVRLTKASSDFGADLILYREEEKIAVQAKRYGKPVGVAAVQQVLAARQFYECTGAMVVTNMSFTRQAKQLAAVSEVTLLDREDLLLMMGKKKEGEEDARPDELQEDGLDIAFHAKVSHPKEEFLSEKMVYSILQEALEDHGYSVDGD
;
A
#
# COMPACT_ATOMS: atom_id res chain seq x y z
N MET A 1 -43.59 -31.81 38.69
CA MET A 1 -42.71 -30.61 38.75
C MET A 1 -41.34 -30.90 39.36
N GLU A 2 -41.15 -31.96 40.15
CA GLU A 2 -39.83 -32.21 40.79
C GLU A 2 -38.77 -32.87 39.88
N MET A 3 -39.19 -33.70 38.90
CA MET A 3 -38.22 -34.35 38.00
C MET A 3 -37.44 -33.36 37.12
N THR A 4 -38.07 -32.28 36.63
CA THR A 4 -37.41 -31.32 35.74
C THR A 4 -36.32 -30.52 36.45
N ALA A 5 -36.53 -30.13 37.70
CA ALA A 5 -35.55 -29.37 38.50
C ALA A 5 -34.33 -30.22 38.89
N PHE A 6 -34.49 -31.53 39.05
CA PHE A 6 -33.39 -32.44 39.39
C PHE A 6 -32.43 -32.66 38.21
N TRP A 7 -32.96 -32.90 37.01
CA TRP A 7 -32.15 -33.06 35.79
C TRP A 7 -31.40 -31.77 35.44
N GLU A 8 -32.04 -30.61 35.65
CA GLU A 8 -31.43 -29.31 35.42
C GLU A 8 -30.20 -29.11 36.32
N ASN A 9 -30.33 -29.30 37.64
CA ASN A 9 -29.19 -29.18 38.56
C ASN A 9 -28.07 -30.19 38.29
N SER A 10 -28.41 -31.44 37.93
CA SER A 10 -27.42 -32.48 37.61
C SER A 10 -26.65 -32.18 36.32
N PHE A 11 -27.33 -31.63 35.31
CA PHE A 11 -26.73 -31.25 34.04
C PHE A 11 -25.70 -30.12 34.22
N TRP A 12 -26.04 -29.07 34.95
CA TRP A 12 -25.12 -27.94 35.21
C TRP A 12 -23.89 -28.37 36.03
N GLN A 13 -24.08 -29.21 37.05
CA GLN A 13 -22.96 -29.69 37.87
C GLN A 13 -21.99 -30.58 37.10
N ASN A 14 -22.48 -31.47 36.24
CA ASN A 14 -21.64 -32.38 35.46
C ASN A 14 -20.90 -31.69 34.31
N ASN A 15 -21.43 -30.57 33.81
CA ASN A 15 -20.87 -29.87 32.65
C ASN A 15 -20.27 -28.49 32.97
N LYS A 16 -20.18 -28.08 34.24
CA LYS A 16 -19.67 -26.74 34.63
C LYS A 16 -18.31 -26.40 34.03
N GLU A 17 -17.39 -27.37 33.98
CA GLU A 17 -16.05 -27.18 33.39
C GLU A 17 -16.12 -27.01 31.87
N MET A 18 -17.00 -27.75 31.20
CA MET A 18 -17.25 -27.64 29.77
C MET A 18 -17.87 -26.28 29.43
N ILE A 19 -18.87 -25.85 30.20
CA ILE A 19 -19.54 -24.56 30.03
C ILE A 19 -18.56 -23.41 30.26
N PHE A 20 -17.71 -23.51 31.27
CA PHE A 20 -16.65 -22.53 31.53
C PHE A 20 -15.64 -22.47 30.38
N ALA A 21 -15.20 -23.62 29.86
CA ALA A 21 -14.29 -23.67 28.72
C ALA A 21 -14.90 -23.06 27.45
N VAL A 22 -16.18 -23.33 27.16
CA VAL A 22 -16.90 -22.73 26.03
C VAL A 22 -17.05 -21.22 26.21
N ALA A 23 -17.40 -20.76 27.41
CA ALA A 23 -17.52 -19.33 27.71
C ALA A 23 -16.17 -18.59 27.54
N LEU A 24 -15.06 -19.19 27.99
CA LEU A 24 -13.72 -18.65 27.76
C LEU A 24 -13.38 -18.60 26.26
N LEU A 25 -13.66 -19.66 25.50
CA LEU A 25 -13.42 -19.69 24.07
C LEU A 25 -14.20 -18.59 23.34
N VAL A 26 -15.49 -18.43 23.65
CA VAL A 26 -16.34 -17.36 23.09
C VAL A 26 -15.79 -15.99 23.48
N GLY A 27 -15.38 -15.80 24.74
CA GLY A 27 -14.74 -14.58 25.20
C GLY A 27 -13.47 -14.23 24.41
N LEU A 28 -12.59 -15.21 24.16
CA LEU A 28 -11.37 -15.03 23.36
C LEU A 28 -11.71 -14.66 21.91
N ILE A 29 -12.71 -15.28 21.31
CA ILE A 29 -13.17 -14.96 19.95
C ILE A 29 -13.71 -13.53 19.90
N LEU A 30 -14.52 -13.11 20.89
CA LEU A 30 -15.06 -11.75 20.97
C LEU A 30 -13.95 -10.71 21.16
N LEU A 31 -12.99 -10.97 22.06
CA LEU A 31 -11.83 -10.10 22.27
C LEU A 31 -11.01 -9.97 20.98
N TRP A 32 -10.78 -11.07 20.27
CA TRP A 32 -10.10 -11.06 18.98
C TRP A 32 -10.89 -10.24 17.93
N ARG A 33 -12.22 -10.40 17.85
CA ARG A 33 -13.08 -9.59 16.97
C ARG A 33 -13.04 -8.10 17.31
N ILE A 34 -13.04 -7.75 18.59
CA ILE A 34 -12.91 -6.36 19.05
C ILE A 34 -11.52 -5.82 18.70
N ALA A 35 -10.46 -6.59 18.92
CA ALA A 35 -9.10 -6.19 18.54
C ALA A 35 -8.99 -5.95 17.02
N LEU A 36 -9.61 -6.81 16.20
CA LEU A 36 -9.71 -6.61 14.75
C LEU A 36 -10.52 -5.37 14.39
N TYR A 37 -11.64 -5.11 15.07
CA TYR A 37 -12.46 -3.92 14.87
C TYR A 37 -11.71 -2.64 15.24
N ILE A 38 -11.00 -2.64 16.36
CA ILE A 38 -10.12 -1.54 16.77
C ILE A 38 -9.00 -1.35 15.73
N LYS A 39 -8.28 -2.41 15.34
CA LYS A 39 -7.24 -2.33 14.30
C LYS A 39 -7.78 -1.75 12.99
N PHE A 40 -8.96 -2.20 12.56
CA PHE A 40 -9.63 -1.72 11.35
C PHE A 40 -10.01 -0.23 11.44
N THR A 41 -10.61 0.19 12.56
CA THR A 41 -10.96 1.61 12.79
C THR A 41 -9.70 2.49 12.88
N TRP A 42 -8.62 1.99 13.47
CA TRP A 42 -7.34 2.70 13.54
C TRP A 42 -6.75 2.99 12.16
N TYR A 43 -6.83 2.02 11.24
CA TYR A 43 -6.40 2.22 9.85
C TYR A 43 -7.27 3.22 9.09
N ARG A 44 -8.59 3.24 9.35
CA ARG A 44 -9.50 4.22 8.72
C ARG A 44 -9.24 5.66 9.11
N PHE A 45 -8.83 5.93 10.35
CA PHE A 45 -8.57 7.28 10.86
C PHE A 45 -7.08 7.67 10.83
N MET A 46 -6.29 7.07 9.94
CA MET A 46 -4.86 7.38 9.84
C MET A 46 -4.64 8.82 9.34
N SER A 47 -3.64 9.50 9.90
CA SER A 47 -3.16 10.78 9.40
C SER A 47 -1.70 10.66 8.98
N MET A 48 -1.22 11.53 8.10
CA MET A 48 0.19 11.50 7.68
C MET A 48 1.17 11.64 8.85
N LYS A 49 0.81 12.42 9.88
CA LYS A 49 1.62 12.51 11.12
C LYS A 49 1.78 11.15 11.80
N ARG A 50 0.77 10.28 11.74
CA ARG A 50 0.85 8.92 12.28
C ARG A 50 1.67 8.01 11.37
N VAL A 51 1.50 8.13 10.04
CA VAL A 51 2.33 7.41 9.06
C VAL A 51 3.81 7.70 9.27
N ASP A 52 4.17 8.96 9.52
CA ASP A 52 5.55 9.38 9.77
C ASP A 52 6.13 8.82 11.08
N ALA A 53 5.26 8.48 12.05
CA ALA A 53 5.63 7.93 13.35
C ALA A 53 5.62 6.39 13.41
N MET A 54 5.19 5.71 12.33
CA MET A 54 5.13 4.25 12.28
C MET A 54 6.51 3.62 12.22
N GLU A 55 6.60 2.39 12.71
CA GLU A 55 7.71 1.52 12.38
C GLU A 55 7.64 0.96 10.95
N GLY A 56 8.74 0.38 10.45
CA GLY A 56 8.78 -0.14 9.07
C GLY A 56 7.72 -1.21 8.81
N THR A 57 7.62 -2.16 9.73
CA THR A 57 6.62 -3.24 9.68
C THR A 57 5.18 -2.72 9.80
N GLU A 58 4.95 -1.70 10.63
CA GLU A 58 3.62 -1.07 10.75
C GLU A 58 3.22 -0.35 9.46
N PHE A 59 4.19 0.29 8.79
CA PHE A 59 3.97 0.92 7.50
C PHE A 59 3.64 -0.13 6.42
N GLU A 60 4.34 -1.26 6.39
CA GLU A 60 4.02 -2.38 5.49
C GLU A 60 2.60 -2.93 5.73
N GLU A 61 2.21 -3.12 6.98
CA GLU A 61 0.85 -3.55 7.33
C GLU A 61 -0.20 -2.52 6.90
N TYR A 62 0.10 -1.23 7.05
CA TYR A 62 -0.78 -0.15 6.63
C TYR A 62 -0.93 -0.07 5.11
N LEU A 63 0.16 -0.20 4.36
CA LEU A 63 0.11 -0.32 2.90
C LEU A 63 -0.71 -1.54 2.48
N ALA A 64 -0.54 -2.68 3.16
CA ALA A 64 -1.36 -3.86 2.90
C ALA A 64 -2.85 -3.61 3.13
N TYR A 65 -3.21 -2.80 4.13
CA TYR A 65 -4.59 -2.36 4.33
C TYR A 65 -5.09 -1.48 3.18
N LEU A 66 -4.32 -0.46 2.76
CA LEU A 66 -4.70 0.43 1.66
C LEU A 66 -4.90 -0.33 0.35
N PHE A 67 -3.93 -1.16 -0.05
CA PHE A 67 -4.04 -1.95 -1.28
C PHE A 67 -5.19 -2.95 -1.24
N ARG A 68 -5.48 -3.57 -0.08
CA ARG A 68 -6.66 -4.43 0.07
C ARG A 68 -7.96 -3.68 -0.10
N ARG A 69 -8.05 -2.47 0.47
CA ARG A 69 -9.22 -1.60 0.31
C ARG A 69 -9.43 -1.25 -1.16
N ASP A 70 -8.34 -1.03 -1.91
CA ASP A 70 -8.41 -0.67 -3.32
C ASP A 70 -8.62 -1.87 -4.25
N GLY A 71 -8.74 -3.10 -3.72
CA GLY A 71 -9.11 -4.32 -4.46
C GLY A 71 -7.98 -5.33 -4.69
N TYR A 72 -6.77 -5.12 -4.17
CA TYR A 72 -5.69 -6.11 -4.29
C TYR A 72 -5.78 -7.22 -3.24
N ARG A 73 -5.42 -8.44 -3.63
CA ARG A 73 -4.97 -9.45 -2.66
C ARG A 73 -3.52 -9.16 -2.31
N VAL A 74 -3.18 -9.14 -1.02
CA VAL A 74 -1.85 -8.71 -0.54
C VAL A 74 -1.20 -9.77 0.32
N ARG A 75 0.03 -10.16 -0.04
CA ARG A 75 0.92 -11.00 0.74
C ARG A 75 2.10 -10.16 1.25
N LEU A 76 2.26 -10.07 2.58
CA LEU A 76 3.48 -9.54 3.19
C LEU A 76 4.60 -10.58 3.07
N THR A 77 5.81 -10.13 2.74
CA THR A 77 7.00 -10.97 2.76
C THR A 77 7.57 -11.00 4.19
N LYS A 78 8.45 -11.97 4.48
CA LYS A 78 9.11 -12.03 5.80
C LYS A 78 10.40 -11.22 5.74
N ALA A 79 10.67 -10.45 6.78
CA ALA A 79 11.86 -9.61 6.95
C ALA A 79 13.23 -10.35 6.94
N SER A 80 13.25 -11.68 6.78
CA SER A 80 14.49 -12.48 6.76
C SER A 80 14.79 -13.12 5.40
N SER A 81 13.96 -12.89 4.37
CA SER A 81 14.13 -13.51 3.04
C SER A 81 13.59 -12.64 1.90
N ASP A 82 13.48 -11.35 2.12
CA ASP A 82 13.00 -10.39 1.14
C ASP A 82 14.13 -10.09 0.17
N PHE A 83 14.05 -10.69 -1.02
CA PHE A 83 14.87 -10.35 -2.18
C PHE A 83 14.57 -8.92 -2.70
N GLY A 84 14.24 -7.96 -1.81
CA GLY A 84 13.93 -6.56 -2.10
C GLY A 84 12.45 -6.22 -2.27
N ALA A 85 11.52 -7.00 -1.72
CA ALA A 85 10.11 -6.64 -1.67
C ALA A 85 9.51 -6.96 -0.31
N ASP A 86 8.69 -6.05 0.21
CA ASP A 86 7.98 -6.14 1.48
C ASP A 86 6.53 -6.63 1.27
N LEU A 87 5.95 -6.34 0.11
CA LEU A 87 4.62 -6.83 -0.28
C LEU A 87 4.62 -7.41 -1.69
N ILE A 88 3.76 -8.41 -1.91
CA ILE A 88 3.36 -8.88 -3.24
C ILE A 88 1.86 -8.67 -3.39
N LEU A 89 1.47 -7.88 -4.39
CA LEU A 89 0.07 -7.60 -4.74
C LEU A 89 -0.39 -8.52 -5.86
N TYR A 90 -1.67 -8.90 -5.82
CA TYR A 90 -2.32 -9.71 -6.85
C TYR A 90 -3.68 -9.12 -7.19
N ARG A 91 -3.94 -8.91 -8.49
CA ARG A 91 -5.24 -8.50 -9.03
C ARG A 91 -5.35 -9.05 -10.44
N GLU A 92 -6.34 -9.91 -10.69
CA GLU A 92 -6.49 -10.55 -12.01
C GLU A 92 -5.18 -11.20 -12.49
N GLU A 93 -4.61 -10.71 -13.61
CA GLU A 93 -3.33 -11.16 -14.16
C GLU A 93 -2.12 -10.33 -13.67
N GLU A 94 -2.36 -9.29 -12.88
CA GLU A 94 -1.32 -8.45 -12.30
C GLU A 94 -0.73 -9.08 -11.04
N LYS A 95 0.59 -9.12 -11.01
CA LYS A 95 1.38 -9.50 -9.85
C LYS A 95 2.49 -8.48 -9.66
N ILE A 96 2.45 -7.72 -8.57
CA ILE A 96 3.32 -6.55 -8.37
C ILE A 96 4.20 -6.78 -7.15
N ALA A 97 5.52 -6.64 -7.32
CA ALA A 97 6.46 -6.57 -6.21
C ALA A 97 6.50 -5.15 -5.65
N VAL A 98 6.39 -4.99 -4.33
CA VAL A 98 6.37 -3.67 -3.68
C VAL A 98 7.48 -3.59 -2.64
N GLN A 99 8.32 -2.56 -2.76
CA GLN A 99 9.24 -2.15 -1.71
C GLN A 99 8.68 -0.92 -1.00
N ALA A 100 8.40 -1.04 0.29
CA ALA A 100 8.03 0.03 1.19
C ALA A 100 9.29 0.66 1.82
N LYS A 101 9.37 1.99 1.80
CA LYS A 101 10.43 2.76 2.49
C LYS A 101 9.81 3.87 3.32
N ARG A 102 9.68 3.63 4.62
CA ARG A 102 9.32 4.67 5.59
C ARG A 102 10.59 5.31 6.14
N TYR A 103 10.92 6.52 5.70
CA TYR A 103 12.14 7.25 6.10
C TYR A 103 11.85 8.72 6.42
N GLY A 104 12.84 9.39 7.03
CA GLY A 104 12.83 10.85 7.23
C GLY A 104 13.54 11.64 6.13
N LYS A 105 13.95 10.98 5.03
CA LYS A 105 14.70 11.59 3.91
C LYS A 105 14.25 11.03 2.57
N PRO A 106 14.51 11.74 1.45
CA PRO A 106 14.15 11.26 0.12
C PRO A 106 14.73 9.88 -0.20
N VAL A 107 13.95 9.07 -0.90
CA VAL A 107 14.30 7.71 -1.29
C VAL A 107 15.14 7.73 -2.57
N GLY A 108 16.30 7.08 -2.52
CA GLY A 108 17.25 7.00 -3.64
C GLY A 108 17.11 5.73 -4.48
N VAL A 109 18.03 5.61 -5.45
CA VAL A 109 18.09 4.58 -6.49
C VAL A 109 18.08 3.14 -5.94
N ALA A 110 18.66 2.93 -4.75
CA ALA A 110 18.75 1.60 -4.14
C ALA A 110 17.38 0.92 -3.95
N ALA A 111 16.32 1.67 -3.62
CA ALA A 111 14.98 1.10 -3.45
C ALA A 111 14.41 0.59 -4.78
N VAL A 112 14.68 1.29 -5.88
CA VAL A 112 14.27 0.90 -7.23
C VAL A 112 15.01 -0.37 -7.67
N GLN A 113 16.32 -0.44 -7.41
CA GLN A 113 17.12 -1.63 -7.72
C GLN A 113 16.66 -2.86 -6.91
N GLN A 114 16.34 -2.68 -5.64
CA GLN A 114 15.81 -3.74 -4.77
C GLN A 114 14.51 -4.32 -5.32
N VAL A 115 13.54 -3.46 -5.65
CA VAL A 115 12.25 -3.95 -6.15
C VAL A 115 12.35 -4.58 -7.53
N LEU A 116 13.30 -4.15 -8.38
CA LEU A 116 13.56 -4.80 -9.66
C LEU A 116 14.10 -6.23 -9.48
N ALA A 117 15.02 -6.43 -8.54
CA ALA A 117 15.50 -7.77 -8.19
C ALA A 117 14.35 -8.63 -7.66
N ALA A 118 13.48 -8.06 -6.81
CA ALA A 118 12.30 -8.74 -6.30
C ALA A 118 11.30 -9.09 -7.41
N ARG A 119 11.06 -8.18 -8.37
CA ARG A 119 10.18 -8.42 -9.51
C ARG A 119 10.61 -9.67 -10.27
N GLN A 120 11.91 -9.80 -10.53
CA GLN A 120 12.47 -10.97 -11.20
C GLN A 120 12.37 -12.23 -10.33
N PHE A 121 12.78 -12.15 -9.06
CA PHE A 121 12.80 -13.30 -8.16
C PHE A 121 11.41 -13.89 -7.92
N TYR A 122 10.42 -13.01 -7.73
CA TYR A 122 9.04 -13.40 -7.47
C TYR A 122 8.21 -13.58 -8.75
N GLU A 123 8.78 -13.45 -9.96
CA GLU A 123 8.05 -13.55 -11.23
C GLU A 123 6.81 -12.63 -11.24
N CYS A 124 7.03 -11.36 -10.93
CA CYS A 124 6.00 -10.32 -10.91
C CYS A 124 5.94 -9.62 -12.28
N THR A 125 4.74 -9.27 -12.72
CA THR A 125 4.50 -8.50 -13.95
C THR A 125 4.81 -7.01 -13.77
N GLY A 126 4.78 -6.51 -12.52
CA GLY A 126 5.08 -5.13 -12.18
C GLY A 126 5.96 -4.96 -10.95
N ALA A 127 6.46 -3.75 -10.76
CA ALA A 127 7.24 -3.35 -9.59
C ALA A 127 6.83 -1.96 -9.11
N MET A 128 6.87 -1.74 -7.79
CA MET A 128 6.44 -0.50 -7.16
C MET A 128 7.31 -0.15 -5.95
N VAL A 129 7.67 1.12 -5.79
CA VAL A 129 8.27 1.63 -4.55
C VAL A 129 7.29 2.61 -3.91
N VAL A 130 7.04 2.43 -2.61
CA VAL A 130 6.12 3.27 -1.83
C VAL A 130 6.85 3.92 -0.66
N THR A 131 6.66 5.22 -0.45
CA THR A 131 7.33 5.94 0.63
C THR A 131 6.48 7.09 1.17
N ASN A 132 6.67 7.43 2.45
CA ASN A 132 6.08 8.61 3.09
C ASN A 132 6.81 9.93 2.76
N MET A 133 7.92 9.85 2.01
CA MET A 133 8.77 10.97 1.59
C MET A 133 8.72 11.15 0.07
N SER A 134 9.60 11.97 -0.47
CA SER A 134 9.80 12.11 -1.93
C SER A 134 10.89 11.19 -2.45
N PHE A 135 11.00 11.09 -3.77
CA PHE A 135 12.08 10.37 -4.47
C PHE A 135 13.15 11.33 -4.99
N THR A 136 14.42 10.89 -5.02
CA THR A 136 15.49 11.65 -5.67
C THR A 136 15.30 11.67 -7.20
N ARG A 137 15.90 12.66 -7.87
CA ARG A 137 15.85 12.77 -9.34
C ARG A 137 16.34 11.49 -10.03
N GLN A 138 17.44 10.92 -9.54
CA GLN A 138 18.02 9.69 -10.08
C GLN A 138 17.10 8.47 -9.86
N ALA A 139 16.39 8.41 -8.72
CA ALA A 139 15.42 7.34 -8.47
C ALA A 139 14.25 7.43 -9.46
N LYS A 140 13.74 8.65 -9.72
CA LYS A 140 12.69 8.89 -10.73
C LYS A 140 13.15 8.51 -12.14
N GLN A 141 14.37 8.90 -12.53
CA GLN A 141 14.95 8.54 -13.83
C GLN A 141 15.07 7.02 -13.99
N LEU A 142 15.63 6.32 -12.99
CA LEU A 142 15.75 4.86 -13.07
C LEU A 142 14.36 4.20 -13.12
N ALA A 143 13.42 4.66 -12.31
CA ALA A 143 12.07 4.11 -12.28
C ALA A 143 11.36 4.25 -13.63
N ALA A 144 11.51 5.40 -14.31
CA ALA A 144 10.95 5.64 -15.62
C ALA A 144 11.47 4.65 -16.67
N VAL A 145 12.79 4.43 -16.74
CA VAL A 145 13.38 3.51 -17.73
C VAL A 145 13.16 2.03 -17.41
N SER A 146 12.86 1.69 -16.16
CA SER A 146 12.69 0.30 -15.70
C SER A 146 11.23 -0.09 -15.46
N GLU A 147 10.31 0.81 -15.77
CA GLU A 147 8.86 0.66 -15.59
C GLU A 147 8.48 0.32 -14.14
N VAL A 148 9.12 1.03 -13.18
CA VAL A 148 8.80 0.91 -11.75
C VAL A 148 7.87 2.04 -11.35
N THR A 149 6.72 1.69 -10.76
CA THR A 149 5.77 2.67 -10.23
C THR A 149 6.31 3.30 -8.96
N LEU A 150 6.27 4.63 -8.86
CA LEU A 150 6.65 5.35 -7.66
C LEU A 150 5.41 5.97 -7.02
N LEU A 151 5.17 5.62 -5.75
CA LEU A 151 4.14 6.22 -4.91
C LEU A 151 4.81 6.98 -3.75
N ASP A 152 4.68 8.30 -3.79
CA ASP A 152 5.27 9.17 -2.78
C ASP A 152 4.23 9.65 -1.74
N ARG A 153 4.63 10.64 -0.93
CA ARG A 153 3.76 11.22 0.09
C ARG A 153 2.43 11.75 -0.44
N GLU A 154 2.43 12.41 -1.60
CA GLU A 154 1.20 12.96 -2.18
C GLU A 154 0.29 11.83 -2.67
N ASP A 155 0.87 10.82 -3.31
CA ASP A 155 0.13 9.62 -3.73
C ASP A 155 -0.50 8.92 -2.52
N LEU A 156 0.24 8.78 -1.42
CA LEU A 156 -0.29 8.20 -0.18
C LEU A 156 -1.45 9.00 0.40
N LEU A 157 -1.39 10.33 0.36
CA LEU A 157 -2.50 11.18 0.80
C LEU A 157 -3.77 10.95 -0.03
N LEU A 158 -3.61 10.80 -1.34
CA LEU A 158 -4.71 10.48 -2.26
C LEU A 158 -5.28 9.10 -1.95
N MET A 159 -4.43 8.08 -1.76
CA MET A 159 -4.85 6.75 -1.30
C MET A 159 -5.54 6.83 0.07
N MET A 160 -5.20 7.77 0.93
CA MET A 160 -5.88 7.94 2.21
C MET A 160 -7.26 8.59 2.11
N GLY A 161 -7.70 8.98 0.91
CA GLY A 161 -8.98 9.67 0.68
C GLY A 161 -8.96 11.12 1.15
N LYS A 162 -7.79 11.75 1.24
CA LYS A 162 -7.66 13.17 1.59
C LYS A 162 -7.50 13.99 0.31
N LYS A 163 -8.54 14.72 -0.08
CA LYS A 163 -8.42 15.80 -1.10
C LYS A 163 -7.38 16.83 -0.64
N LYS A 164 -6.66 17.43 -1.58
CA LYS A 164 -5.75 18.55 -1.29
C LYS A 164 -6.54 19.65 -0.59
N GLU A 165 -6.12 20.04 0.61
CA GLU A 165 -6.58 21.29 1.24
C GLU A 165 -6.15 22.43 0.31
N GLY A 166 -7.10 23.01 -0.43
CA GLY A 166 -6.83 24.06 -1.42
C GLY A 166 -7.74 24.09 -2.65
N GLU A 167 -8.66 23.14 -2.81
CA GLU A 167 -9.61 23.11 -3.94
C GLU A 167 -11.06 23.34 -3.46
N GLU A 168 -11.28 24.45 -2.75
CA GLU A 168 -12.60 25.03 -2.50
C GLU A 168 -12.79 26.20 -3.49
N ASP A 169 -13.39 25.93 -4.65
CA ASP A 169 -14.24 26.88 -5.44
C ASP A 169 -14.67 26.34 -6.83
N ALA A 170 -14.83 25.02 -6.98
CA ALA A 170 -15.56 24.46 -8.13
C ALA A 170 -16.91 23.91 -7.67
N ARG A 171 -17.98 24.42 -8.29
CA ARG A 171 -19.39 24.20 -7.96
C ARG A 171 -19.74 22.70 -7.98
N PRO A 172 -20.65 22.23 -7.11
CA PRO A 172 -21.08 20.85 -7.10
C PRO A 172 -22.25 20.65 -8.07
N ASP A 173 -21.96 20.62 -9.36
CA ASP A 173 -22.76 19.86 -10.33
C ASP A 173 -21.80 18.94 -11.10
N GLU A 174 -22.05 17.64 -11.02
CA GLU A 174 -21.23 16.55 -11.59
C GLU A 174 -19.92 16.22 -10.83
N LEU A 175 -20.03 15.61 -9.65
CA LEU A 175 -18.98 14.72 -9.14
C LEU A 175 -19.32 13.29 -9.55
N GLN A 176 -18.75 12.89 -10.67
CA GLN A 176 -18.63 11.50 -11.09
C GLN A 176 -17.61 10.82 -10.16
N GLU A 177 -18.05 9.84 -9.35
CA GLU A 177 -17.19 9.11 -8.41
C GLU A 177 -16.07 8.28 -9.08
N ASP A 178 -16.03 8.23 -10.41
CA ASP A 178 -15.17 7.33 -11.15
C ASP A 178 -13.73 7.86 -11.33
N GLY A 179 -13.48 9.16 -11.20
CA GLY A 179 -12.20 9.76 -11.61
C GLY A 179 -10.97 9.42 -10.76
N LEU A 180 -11.14 9.20 -9.45
CA LEU A 180 -10.00 8.97 -8.54
C LEU A 180 -9.49 7.52 -8.62
N ASP A 181 -10.42 6.57 -8.77
CA ASP A 181 -10.08 5.18 -9.06
C ASP A 181 -9.40 5.10 -10.44
N ILE A 182 -9.88 5.84 -11.45
CA ILE A 182 -9.27 5.83 -12.80
C ILE A 182 -7.83 6.32 -12.81
N ALA A 183 -7.47 7.43 -12.13
CA ALA A 183 -6.09 7.94 -12.15
C ALA A 183 -5.10 7.02 -11.41
N PHE A 184 -5.52 6.43 -10.28
CA PHE A 184 -4.73 5.43 -9.57
C PHE A 184 -4.62 4.13 -10.40
N HIS A 185 -5.72 3.69 -11.01
CA HIS A 185 -5.71 2.53 -11.90
C HIS A 185 -4.86 2.80 -13.12
N ALA A 186 -4.92 3.97 -13.77
CA ALA A 186 -4.11 4.34 -14.93
C ALA A 186 -2.62 4.33 -14.59
N LYS A 187 -2.21 4.92 -13.45
CA LYS A 187 -0.81 4.91 -12.99
C LYS A 187 -0.27 3.50 -12.71
N VAL A 188 -1.14 2.57 -12.28
CA VAL A 188 -0.75 1.20 -11.90
C VAL A 188 -0.89 0.18 -13.04
N SER A 189 -1.95 0.27 -13.85
CA SER A 189 -2.27 -0.68 -14.93
C SER A 189 -1.75 -0.25 -16.30
N HIS A 190 -1.56 1.06 -16.53
CA HIS A 190 -1.10 1.62 -17.82
C HIS A 190 0.02 2.65 -17.60
N PRO A 191 1.22 2.24 -17.14
CA PRO A 191 2.34 3.17 -16.93
C PRO A 191 2.77 3.95 -18.20
N LYS A 192 2.27 3.58 -19.38
CA LYS A 192 2.72 4.10 -20.68
C LYS A 192 1.99 5.36 -21.18
N GLU A 193 0.81 5.71 -20.67
CA GLU A 193 -0.04 6.70 -21.35
C GLU A 193 -0.21 8.05 -20.63
N GLU A 194 0.02 8.14 -19.32
CA GLU A 194 -0.19 9.41 -18.59
C GLU A 194 1.10 10.13 -18.17
N PHE A 195 2.25 9.46 -18.21
CA PHE A 195 3.51 10.06 -17.78
C PHE A 195 4.55 9.90 -18.86
N LEU A 196 4.60 10.89 -19.74
CA LEU A 196 5.77 11.49 -20.36
C LEU A 196 5.25 12.31 -21.53
N SER A 197 4.91 13.59 -21.31
CA SER A 197 4.80 14.49 -22.46
C SER A 197 6.10 14.38 -23.24
N GLU A 198 6.02 14.28 -24.56
CA GLU A 198 7.18 14.17 -25.44
C GLU A 198 8.23 15.24 -25.09
N LYS A 199 7.77 16.44 -24.70
CA LYS A 199 8.58 17.55 -24.18
C LYS A 199 9.42 17.22 -22.94
N MET A 200 8.93 16.39 -22.02
CA MET A 200 9.65 16.01 -20.80
C MET A 200 10.75 14.98 -21.09
N VAL A 201 10.51 14.06 -22.02
CA VAL A 201 11.52 13.10 -22.51
C VAL A 201 12.65 13.87 -23.21
N TYR A 202 12.28 14.78 -24.10
CA TYR A 202 13.24 15.64 -24.80
C TYR A 202 14.04 16.50 -23.82
N SER A 203 13.42 17.13 -22.81
CA SER A 203 14.17 17.95 -21.86
C SER A 203 15.15 17.13 -21.02
N ILE A 204 14.80 15.89 -20.63
CA ILE A 204 15.69 15.02 -19.87
C ILE A 204 16.85 14.53 -20.73
N LEU A 205 16.60 14.21 -22.01
CA LEU A 205 17.64 13.84 -22.96
C LEU A 205 18.59 15.00 -23.26
N GLN A 206 18.05 16.21 -23.43
CA GLN A 206 18.85 17.40 -23.73
C GLN A 206 19.78 17.75 -22.56
N GLU A 207 19.26 17.70 -21.32
CA GLU A 207 20.06 17.95 -20.11
C GLU A 207 21.12 16.85 -19.88
N ALA A 208 20.82 15.59 -20.22
CA ALA A 208 21.78 14.48 -20.15
C ALA A 208 22.88 14.53 -21.24
N LEU A 209 22.57 15.10 -22.41
CA LEU A 209 23.54 15.32 -23.48
C LEU A 209 24.46 16.50 -23.18
N GLU A 210 23.93 17.56 -22.58
CA GLU A 210 24.70 18.73 -22.12
C GLU A 210 25.70 18.37 -21.00
N ASP A 211 25.30 17.55 -20.01
CA ASP A 211 26.17 17.06 -18.93
C ASP A 211 27.33 16.15 -19.44
N HIS A 212 27.22 15.65 -20.67
CA HIS A 212 28.24 14.83 -21.33
C HIS A 212 28.95 15.54 -22.51
N GLY A 213 28.72 16.85 -22.68
CA GLY A 213 29.43 17.68 -23.65
C GLY A 213 29.04 17.44 -25.12
N TYR A 214 27.87 16.84 -25.37
CA TYR A 214 27.32 16.70 -26.72
C TYR A 214 26.41 17.91 -27.04
N SER A 215 26.81 18.73 -28.03
CA SER A 215 25.95 19.80 -28.54
C SER A 215 24.89 19.24 -29.49
N VAL A 216 23.63 19.63 -29.31
CA VAL A 216 22.49 19.24 -30.17
C VAL A 216 22.27 20.23 -31.32
N ASP A 217 23.31 20.96 -31.73
CA ASP A 217 23.28 21.81 -32.92
C ASP A 217 23.87 21.04 -34.10
N GLY A 218 22.99 20.49 -34.95
CA GLY A 218 23.35 19.81 -36.19
C GLY A 218 22.14 19.56 -37.09
N ASP A 219 21.93 20.50 -38.02
CA ASP A 219 21.09 20.52 -39.24
C ASP A 219 19.60 20.10 -39.18
#